data_AF-A0A6L3JKI9-F1
#
_entry.id   AF-A0A6L3JKI9-F1
#
_cell.length_a   1.000
_cell.length_b   1.000
_cell.length_c   1.000
_cell.angle_alpha   90.00
_cell.angle_beta   90.00
_cell.angle_gamma   90.00
#
_symmetry.space_group_name_H-M   'P 1'
#
loop_
_entity.id
_entity.type
_entity.pdbx_description
1 polymer ?
#
loop_
_entity_poly.entity_id
_entity_poly.type
_entity_poly.pdbx_seq_one_letter_code
_entity_poly.pdbx_strand_id
1 'polypeptide(L)'
;MIKNRKQFSAWVIGLLALSLAGCSEAEVPSATTPGDDPLVNDPTRREIILAFQNKLNIKTAGTTRADAPIATTEENEITSLDIYVFSSDKEEGPYTYQERFCYRSDGATIPNATKIILTVEGDNVALATLRPKKGLFTKFYCIANQPKLLKAGAEYTNFVALEQSSPGADYNIVTKAGIPTETDFLTFTTPLLDPATDTDILLTPLPMVGSYSPALDLRDISMGSRTRINMTLSRIVSRFDIINDEKLSHLTITGVSMGHGRKGVTFFPVVPVEDADPDKTLITYPDRDFDGANANKGTQTGAFYSYPSPIADKGYLI
;
A
#
# COMPACT_ATOMS: atom_id res chain seq x y z
N MET A 1 -54.35 11.15 0.51
CA MET A 1 -53.69 12.23 -0.27
C MET A 1 -52.66 12.91 0.63
N ILE A 2 -51.36 12.77 0.31
CA ILE A 2 -50.29 13.80 0.43
C ILE A 2 -50.04 14.37 1.86
N LYS A 3 -48.85 14.41 2.47
CA LYS A 3 -47.46 14.10 2.10
C LYS A 3 -46.61 14.09 3.39
N ASN A 4 -45.54 13.30 3.32
CA ASN A 4 -44.33 13.34 4.13
C ASN A 4 -43.82 14.74 4.48
N ARG A 5 -43.32 14.90 5.72
CA ARG A 5 -42.09 15.65 6.01
C ARG A 5 -41.63 15.39 7.45
N LYS A 6 -40.32 15.17 7.58
CA LYS A 6 -39.49 15.14 8.82
C LYS A 6 -39.21 13.76 9.42
N GLN A 7 -38.37 12.97 8.75
CA GLN A 7 -37.35 12.14 9.40
C GLN A 7 -36.16 11.99 8.44
N PHE A 8 -35.28 12.98 8.44
CA PHE A 8 -33.99 12.93 7.74
C PHE A 8 -33.03 13.85 8.50
N SER A 9 -32.43 13.32 9.57
CA SER A 9 -31.27 13.87 10.27
C SER A 9 -31.08 13.07 11.57
N ALA A 10 -30.39 11.93 11.50
CA ALA A 10 -29.87 11.24 12.70
C ALA A 10 -28.85 10.13 12.39
N TRP A 11 -28.19 10.10 11.23
CA TRP A 11 -27.23 9.01 10.92
C TRP A 11 -26.03 9.53 10.12
N VAL A 12 -25.28 10.49 10.67
CA VAL A 12 -23.89 10.79 10.26
C VAL A 12 -23.13 11.37 11.45
N ILE A 13 -22.83 10.58 12.48
CA ILE A 13 -21.78 10.92 13.44
C ILE A 13 -21.11 9.62 13.90
N GLY A 14 -19.81 9.49 13.62
CA GLY A 14 -18.92 8.73 14.50
C GLY A 14 -18.31 7.43 13.98
N LEU A 15 -17.68 7.44 12.80
CA LEU A 15 -16.60 6.49 12.49
C LEU A 15 -15.58 7.16 11.55
N LEU A 16 -15.01 8.27 12.03
CA LEU A 16 -13.82 8.90 11.47
C LEU A 16 -12.79 9.01 12.61
N ALA A 17 -12.08 7.92 12.85
CA ALA A 17 -10.88 7.93 13.67
C ALA A 17 -9.96 6.80 13.19
N LEU A 18 -8.67 7.13 13.08
CA LEU A 18 -7.54 6.31 12.64
C LEU A 18 -7.25 6.24 11.13
N SER A 19 -6.82 7.36 10.56
CA SER A 19 -5.78 7.33 9.51
C SER A 19 -4.93 8.62 9.44
N LEU A 20 -4.64 9.24 10.59
CA LEU A 20 -3.48 10.11 10.71
C LEU A 20 -2.29 9.21 11.06
N ALA A 21 -1.81 8.44 10.07
CA ALA A 21 -0.47 7.90 10.15
C ALA A 21 0.47 9.11 10.14
N GLY A 22 1.10 9.39 11.28
CA GLY A 22 1.99 10.53 11.46
C GLY A 22 3.19 10.38 10.53
N CYS A 23 3.08 10.93 9.33
CA CYS A 23 4.24 11.15 8.49
C CYS A 23 5.00 12.35 9.05
N SER A 24 6.29 12.19 9.32
CA SER A 24 7.15 13.28 9.76
C SER A 24 8.23 13.53 8.72
N GLU A 25 8.47 14.80 8.42
CA GLU A 25 9.53 15.23 7.51
C GLU A 25 10.73 15.78 8.29
N ALA A 26 11.94 15.45 7.85
CA ALA A 26 13.17 15.99 8.43
C ALA A 26 14.25 16.16 7.35
N GLU A 27 15.06 17.20 7.48
CA GLU A 27 16.26 17.38 6.67
C GLU A 27 17.45 16.64 7.30
N VAL A 28 18.17 15.86 6.49
CA VAL A 28 19.32 15.06 6.94
C VAL A 28 20.58 15.43 6.13
N PRO A 29 21.77 15.55 6.77
CA PRO A 29 23.03 15.77 6.06
C PRO A 29 23.32 14.70 5.00
N SER A 30 23.94 15.08 3.89
CA SER A 30 24.31 14.15 2.81
C SER A 30 25.37 13.14 3.28
N ALA A 31 25.07 11.84 3.21
CA ALA A 31 26.06 10.77 3.37
C ALA A 31 26.56 10.31 1.98
N THR A 32 27.84 10.52 1.71
CA THR A 32 28.52 10.05 0.50
C THR A 32 28.72 8.54 0.56
N THR A 33 27.84 7.79 -0.10
CA THR A 33 28.22 6.49 -0.65
C THR A 33 27.78 6.45 -2.10
N PRO A 34 28.67 6.76 -3.05
CA PRO A 34 28.41 6.56 -4.48
C PRO A 34 28.30 5.05 -4.74
N GLY A 35 27.20 4.61 -5.33
CA GLY A 35 27.02 3.24 -5.81
C GLY A 35 25.83 3.17 -6.76
N ASP A 36 26.04 2.56 -7.94
CA ASP A 36 25.14 2.09 -9.02
C ASP A 36 23.81 2.80 -9.36
N ASP A 37 23.42 3.90 -8.71
CA ASP A 37 22.22 4.66 -9.07
C ASP A 37 22.52 5.64 -10.22
N PRO A 38 21.93 5.44 -11.42
CA PRO A 38 22.18 6.30 -12.57
C PRO A 38 21.71 7.75 -12.38
N LEU A 39 20.87 8.04 -11.38
CA LEU A 39 20.30 9.35 -11.12
C LEU A 39 21.10 10.19 -10.11
N VAL A 40 22.16 9.66 -9.51
CA VAL A 40 22.88 10.32 -8.40
C VAL A 40 23.49 11.68 -8.75
N ASN A 41 23.90 11.87 -10.01
CA ASN A 41 24.52 13.09 -10.50
C ASN A 41 23.60 13.92 -11.41
N ASP A 42 22.32 13.57 -11.51
CA ASP A 42 21.37 14.30 -12.37
C ASP A 42 20.93 15.59 -11.66
N PRO A 43 21.28 16.79 -12.19
CA PRO A 43 20.95 18.06 -11.55
C PRO A 43 19.45 18.35 -11.53
N THR A 44 18.63 17.61 -12.29
CA THR A 44 17.17 17.73 -12.32
C THR A 44 16.47 16.90 -11.25
N ARG A 45 17.22 16.14 -10.44
CA ARG A 45 16.68 15.25 -9.40
C ARG A 45 16.97 15.76 -8.00
N ARG A 46 16.14 15.35 -7.05
CA ARG A 46 16.34 15.62 -5.61
C ARG A 46 16.30 14.30 -4.85
N GLU A 47 17.25 14.09 -3.95
CA GLU A 47 17.29 12.87 -3.14
C GLU A 47 16.28 12.95 -1.98
N ILE A 48 15.44 11.92 -1.87
CA ILE A 48 14.44 11.75 -0.82
C ILE A 48 14.60 10.35 -0.22
N ILE A 49 14.48 10.25 1.10
CA ILE A 49 14.49 8.98 1.82
C ILE A 49 13.08 8.75 2.36
N LEU A 50 12.40 7.70 1.88
CA LEU A 50 11.20 7.20 2.55
C LEU A 50 11.62 6.16 3.59
N ALA A 51 11.34 6.41 4.85
CA ALA A 51 11.68 5.55 5.97
C ALA A 51 10.41 4.86 6.51
N PHE A 52 10.28 3.56 6.25
CA PHE A 52 9.13 2.76 6.66
C PHE A 52 9.34 2.18 8.06
N GLN A 53 8.49 2.55 9.02
CA GLN A 53 8.68 2.26 10.45
C GLN A 53 8.04 0.94 10.94
N ASN A 54 7.82 -0.04 10.05
CA ASN A 54 6.97 -1.21 10.31
C ASN A 54 7.71 -2.50 10.70
N LYS A 55 9.02 -2.46 11.01
CA LYS A 55 9.85 -3.66 11.18
C LYS A 55 9.75 -4.61 9.97
N LEU A 56 9.83 -4.02 8.77
CA LEU A 56 9.65 -4.77 7.52
C LEU A 56 10.80 -5.75 7.32
N ASN A 57 10.47 -6.96 6.88
CA ASN A 57 11.46 -7.96 6.51
C ASN A 57 11.85 -7.77 5.05
N ILE A 58 13.08 -7.33 4.84
CA ILE A 58 13.75 -7.28 3.53
C ILE A 58 14.69 -8.48 3.49
N LYS A 59 14.83 -9.18 2.35
CA LYS A 59 15.68 -10.40 2.21
C LYS A 59 17.20 -10.18 2.41
N THR A 60 17.62 -9.19 3.20
CA THR A 60 19.01 -8.94 3.58
C THR A 60 19.10 -8.27 4.96
N ALA A 61 18.68 -8.95 6.03
CA ALA A 61 19.08 -8.63 7.40
C ALA A 61 18.81 -9.82 8.33
N GLY A 62 19.81 -10.18 9.14
CA GLY A 62 19.71 -11.23 10.15
C GLY A 62 18.78 -10.86 11.29
N THR A 63 18.15 -11.86 11.90
CA THR A 63 17.16 -11.70 12.97
C THR A 63 17.83 -11.56 14.34
N THR A 64 17.51 -10.52 15.10
CA THR A 64 17.72 -10.45 16.56
C THR A 64 16.36 -10.33 17.27
N ARG A 65 16.16 -11.20 18.27
CA ARG A 65 14.92 -11.35 19.03
C ARG A 65 14.77 -10.21 20.06
N ALA A 66 13.67 -9.47 19.98
CA ALA A 66 13.07 -8.79 21.12
C ALA A 66 11.55 -8.70 20.92
N ASP A 67 10.81 -9.21 21.91
CA ASP A 67 9.34 -9.32 22.02
C ASP A 67 8.65 -10.04 20.85
N ALA A 68 8.01 -11.18 21.12
CA ALA A 68 7.37 -12.02 20.09
C ALA A 68 6.51 -11.15 19.15
N PRO A 69 6.95 -10.92 17.90
CA PRO A 69 6.29 -9.97 17.02
C PRO A 69 4.86 -10.45 16.74
N ILE A 70 3.88 -9.52 16.77
CA ILE A 70 2.48 -9.86 16.47
C ILE A 70 2.36 -10.41 15.05
N ALA A 71 3.12 -9.88 14.10
CA ALA A 71 3.18 -10.34 12.72
C ALA A 71 4.31 -11.37 12.52
N THR A 72 4.07 -12.40 11.71
CA THR A 72 5.08 -13.41 11.36
C THR A 72 6.14 -12.84 10.40
N THR A 73 7.21 -13.61 10.17
CA THR A 73 8.27 -13.22 9.26
C THR A 73 7.75 -13.02 7.83
N GLU A 74 6.93 -13.96 7.37
CA GLU A 74 6.33 -14.00 6.04
C GLU A 74 5.30 -12.89 5.86
N GLU A 75 4.56 -12.55 6.91
CA GLU A 75 3.63 -11.42 6.89
C GLU A 75 4.35 -10.10 6.69
N ASN A 76 5.51 -9.91 7.34
CA ASN A 76 6.34 -8.70 7.28
C ASN A 76 7.23 -8.62 6.02
N GLU A 77 7.27 -9.66 5.21
CA GLU A 77 8.13 -9.71 4.04
C GLU A 77 7.65 -8.75 2.94
N ILE A 78 8.58 -7.96 2.39
CA ILE A 78 8.36 -7.16 1.19
C ILE A 78 9.11 -7.78 0.02
N THR A 79 8.38 -8.38 -0.92
CA THR A 79 8.96 -8.93 -2.16
C THR A 79 8.84 -7.96 -3.32
N SER A 80 7.87 -7.04 -3.26
CA SER A 80 7.71 -5.95 -4.22
C SER A 80 7.23 -4.69 -3.54
N LEU A 81 7.68 -3.54 -4.03
CA LEU A 81 7.21 -2.22 -3.63
C LEU A 81 7.20 -1.33 -4.88
N ASP A 82 6.09 -0.65 -5.11
CA ASP A 82 5.95 0.39 -6.11
C ASP A 82 5.61 1.71 -5.43
N ILE A 83 6.33 2.77 -5.81
CA ILE A 83 6.15 4.12 -5.28
C ILE A 83 5.74 5.00 -6.45
N TYR A 84 4.49 5.41 -6.46
CA TYR A 84 3.91 6.28 -7.46
C TYR A 84 4.08 7.73 -7.03
N VAL A 85 4.63 8.53 -7.94
CA VAL A 85 4.88 9.95 -7.72
C VAL A 85 3.88 10.74 -8.53
N PHE A 86 3.10 11.58 -7.85
CA PHE A 86 2.16 12.51 -8.47
C PHE A 86 2.59 13.92 -8.17
N SER A 87 2.59 14.80 -9.19
CA SER A 87 3.07 16.16 -9.03
C SER A 87 2.20 17.20 -9.72
N SER A 88 2.35 18.45 -9.27
CA SER A 88 1.62 19.63 -9.72
C SER A 88 2.53 20.87 -9.68
N ASP A 89 2.30 21.83 -10.58
CA ASP A 89 2.99 23.13 -10.57
C ASP A 89 2.44 24.09 -9.49
N LYS A 90 1.33 23.72 -8.85
CA LYS A 90 0.68 24.43 -7.74
C LYS A 90 0.47 23.50 -6.55
N GLU A 91 0.55 24.05 -5.35
CA GLU A 91 0.33 23.32 -4.08
C GLU A 91 -1.05 22.68 -4.04
N GLU A 92 -2.07 23.46 -4.43
CA GLU A 92 -3.46 23.02 -4.56
C GLU A 92 -3.84 22.93 -6.06
N GLY A 93 -3.07 22.15 -6.82
CA GLY A 93 -3.29 21.97 -8.26
C GLY A 93 -3.72 20.55 -8.65
N PRO A 94 -4.04 20.33 -9.93
CA PRO A 94 -4.31 18.98 -10.43
C PRO A 94 -3.02 18.17 -10.45
N TYR A 95 -2.92 17.23 -9.51
CA TYR A 95 -1.81 16.29 -9.48
C TYR A 95 -1.98 15.19 -10.53
N THR A 96 -0.92 14.93 -11.27
CA THR A 96 -0.90 13.88 -12.30
C THR A 96 0.37 13.06 -12.21
N TYR A 97 0.36 11.85 -12.76
CA TYR A 97 1.46 10.91 -12.65
C TYR A 97 2.77 11.48 -13.23
N GLN A 98 3.84 11.48 -12.43
CA GLN A 98 5.17 11.93 -12.83
C GLN A 98 6.09 10.77 -13.16
N GLU A 99 6.24 9.83 -12.24
CA GLU A 99 7.15 8.70 -12.37
C GLU A 99 6.83 7.62 -11.33
N ARG A 100 7.47 6.45 -11.49
CA ARG A 100 7.35 5.33 -10.58
C ARG A 100 8.73 4.85 -10.18
N PHE A 101 8.92 4.59 -8.90
CA PHE A 101 10.06 3.84 -8.39
C PHE A 101 9.61 2.43 -8.01
N CYS A 102 10.47 1.43 -8.21
CA CYS A 102 10.13 0.05 -7.92
C CYS A 102 11.26 -0.72 -7.24
N TYR A 103 10.92 -1.52 -6.25
CA TYR A 103 11.76 -2.57 -5.70
C TYR A 103 11.13 -3.93 -6.00
N ARG A 104 11.98 -4.90 -6.35
CA ARG A 104 11.64 -6.32 -6.50
C ARG A 104 12.75 -7.14 -5.87
N SER A 105 12.40 -8.08 -5.00
CA SER A 105 13.39 -8.89 -4.26
C SER A 105 14.21 -9.81 -5.16
N ASP A 106 13.65 -10.22 -6.31
CA ASP A 106 14.34 -10.99 -7.35
C ASP A 106 15.19 -10.10 -8.29
N GLY A 107 15.17 -8.78 -8.09
CA GLY A 107 15.88 -7.82 -8.90
C GLY A 107 15.23 -7.51 -10.25
N ALA A 108 14.02 -8.01 -10.52
CA ALA A 108 13.30 -7.76 -11.76
C ALA A 108 13.08 -6.26 -12.01
N THR A 109 13.05 -5.88 -13.29
CA THR A 109 12.76 -4.51 -13.72
C THR A 109 11.31 -4.40 -14.15
N ILE A 110 10.75 -3.20 -14.00
CA ILE A 110 9.41 -2.88 -14.44
C ILE A 110 9.50 -1.81 -15.54
N PRO A 111 8.81 -1.98 -16.68
CA PRO A 111 8.78 -0.96 -17.71
C PRO A 111 8.36 0.40 -17.15
N ASN A 112 9.06 1.45 -17.57
CA ASN A 112 8.80 2.85 -17.18
C ASN A 112 8.84 3.10 -15.66
N ALA A 113 9.61 2.29 -14.91
CA ALA A 113 9.87 2.49 -13.50
C ALA A 113 11.38 2.55 -13.22
N THR A 114 11.78 3.39 -12.29
CA THR A 114 13.16 3.46 -11.81
C THR A 114 13.36 2.44 -10.69
N LYS A 115 14.29 1.50 -10.88
CA LYS A 115 14.64 0.53 -9.85
C LYS A 115 15.29 1.22 -8.66
N ILE A 116 14.88 0.83 -7.46
CA ILE A 116 15.48 1.28 -6.20
C ILE A 116 15.94 0.08 -5.37
N ILE A 117 16.79 0.37 -4.39
CA ILE A 117 17.22 -0.59 -3.39
C ILE A 117 16.55 -0.23 -2.07
N LEU A 118 16.09 -1.24 -1.34
CA LEU A 118 15.68 -1.09 0.05
C LEU A 118 16.87 -1.45 0.95
N THR A 119 17.25 -0.53 1.83
CA THR A 119 18.23 -0.79 2.89
C THR A 119 17.54 -0.83 4.24
N VAL A 120 18.21 -1.39 5.25
CA VAL A 120 17.69 -1.43 6.62
C VAL A 120 18.56 -0.51 7.48
N GLU A 121 17.92 0.38 8.24
CA GLU A 121 18.53 1.21 9.28
C GLU A 121 18.15 0.63 10.65
N GLY A 122 19.16 0.20 11.41
CA GLY A 122 18.95 -0.56 12.64
C GLY A 122 18.25 -1.90 12.36
N ASP A 123 17.34 -2.30 13.25
CA ASP A 123 16.62 -3.58 13.15
C ASP A 123 15.20 -3.43 12.54
N ASN A 124 14.70 -2.20 12.36
CA ASN A 124 13.26 -1.97 12.25
C ASN A 124 12.81 -0.98 11.16
N VAL A 125 13.73 -0.26 10.52
CA VAL A 125 13.39 0.79 9.56
C VAL A 125 13.91 0.42 8.18
N ALA A 126 12.99 0.22 7.24
CA ALA A 126 13.33 0.05 5.83
C ALA A 126 13.45 1.43 5.16
N LEU A 127 14.56 1.69 4.48
CA LEU A 127 14.80 2.93 3.76
C LEU A 127 14.72 2.70 2.25
N ALA A 128 13.88 3.51 1.59
CA ALA A 128 13.87 3.66 0.15
C ALA A 128 14.50 5.01 -0.22
N THR A 129 15.67 4.98 -0.84
CA THR A 129 16.29 6.19 -1.41
C THR A 129 15.76 6.41 -2.82
N LEU A 130 15.10 7.55 -3.02
CA LEU A 130 14.48 7.95 -4.27
C LEU A 130 15.16 9.22 -4.81
N ARG A 131 15.09 9.39 -6.12
CA ARG A 131 15.56 10.61 -6.81
C ARG A 131 14.50 11.14 -7.80
N PRO A 132 13.32 11.59 -7.32
CA PRO A 132 12.29 12.16 -8.20
C PRO A 132 12.75 13.46 -8.85
N LYS A 133 12.15 13.79 -10.01
CA LYS A 133 12.37 15.08 -10.68
C LYS A 133 11.93 16.21 -9.75
N LYS A 134 12.79 17.20 -9.60
CA LYS A 134 12.56 18.41 -8.80
C LYS A 134 11.78 19.46 -9.58
N GLY A 135 11.35 20.51 -8.90
CA GLY A 135 10.69 21.68 -9.52
C GLY A 135 9.17 21.66 -9.50
N LEU A 136 8.53 20.76 -8.76
CA LEU A 136 7.08 20.69 -8.60
C LEU A 136 6.71 20.40 -7.15
N PHE A 137 5.44 20.59 -6.80
CA PHE A 137 4.87 19.99 -5.60
C PHE A 137 4.60 18.51 -5.85
N THR A 138 4.93 17.65 -4.90
CA THR A 138 4.95 16.20 -5.12
C THR A 138 4.33 15.43 -3.96
N LYS A 139 3.60 14.37 -4.29
CA LYS A 139 3.01 13.40 -3.36
C LYS A 139 3.50 11.99 -3.69
N PHE A 140 3.59 11.14 -2.67
CA PHE A 140 4.10 9.77 -2.78
C PHE A 140 3.05 8.76 -2.32
N TYR A 141 2.85 7.72 -3.12
CA TYR A 141 1.94 6.61 -2.83
C TYR A 141 2.68 5.29 -2.97
N CYS A 142 2.80 4.56 -1.87
CA CYS A 142 3.55 3.31 -1.75
C CYS A 142 2.58 2.13 -1.71
N ILE A 143 2.76 1.17 -2.61
CA ILE A 143 2.00 -0.09 -2.65
C ILE A 143 3.01 -1.23 -2.63
N ALA A 144 2.96 -2.08 -1.61
CA ALA A 144 3.83 -3.24 -1.46
C ALA A 144 3.06 -4.55 -1.65
N ASN A 145 3.74 -5.56 -2.20
CA ASN A 145 3.24 -6.91 -2.43
C ASN A 145 1.94 -6.98 -3.26
N GLN A 146 1.63 -5.93 -4.03
CA GLN A 146 0.45 -5.85 -4.89
C GLN A 146 0.81 -5.20 -6.24
N PRO A 147 1.44 -5.94 -7.17
CA PRO A 147 1.93 -5.38 -8.43
C PRO A 147 0.81 -5.07 -9.44
N LYS A 148 -0.36 -5.70 -9.29
CA LYS A 148 -1.52 -5.49 -10.16
C LYS A 148 -2.52 -4.54 -9.50
N LEU A 149 -2.94 -3.53 -10.25
CA LEU A 149 -3.95 -2.53 -9.85
C LEU A 149 -5.10 -2.59 -10.84
N LEU A 150 -6.34 -2.49 -10.37
CA LEU A 150 -7.51 -2.44 -11.24
C LEU A 150 -8.09 -1.02 -11.30
N LYS A 151 -8.56 -0.62 -12.49
CA LYS A 151 -9.45 0.53 -12.69
C LYS A 151 -10.72 0.03 -13.34
N ALA A 152 -11.87 0.24 -12.69
CA ALA A 152 -13.17 -0.23 -13.17
C ALA A 152 -13.18 -1.73 -13.55
N GLY A 153 -12.53 -2.57 -12.74
CA GLY A 153 -12.50 -4.02 -12.91
C GLY A 153 -11.47 -4.56 -13.91
N ALA A 154 -10.74 -3.70 -14.63
CA ALA A 154 -9.68 -4.10 -15.57
C ALA A 154 -8.29 -3.73 -15.05
N GLU A 155 -7.28 -4.56 -15.37
CA GLU A 155 -5.89 -4.27 -15.02
C GLU A 155 -5.43 -2.95 -15.64
N TYR A 156 -4.90 -2.06 -14.81
CA TYR A 156 -4.44 -0.75 -15.21
C TYR A 156 -2.93 -0.72 -15.41
N THR A 157 -2.50 -0.50 -16.65
CA THR A 157 -1.07 -0.44 -17.03
C THR A 157 -0.67 0.86 -17.71
N ASN A 158 -1.63 1.75 -17.99
CA ASN A 158 -1.40 2.97 -18.77
C ASN A 158 -0.86 4.12 -17.92
N PHE A 159 0.43 4.07 -17.59
CA PHE A 159 1.13 5.14 -16.89
C PHE A 159 1.95 5.98 -17.87
N VAL A 160 1.59 7.25 -18.03
CA VAL A 160 2.27 8.23 -18.90
C VAL A 160 2.74 9.40 -18.05
N ALA A 161 4.05 9.57 -17.95
CA ALA A 161 4.65 10.65 -17.17
C ALA A 161 4.21 12.03 -17.69
N LEU A 162 3.99 12.97 -16.77
CA LEU A 162 3.84 14.39 -17.10
C LEU A 162 5.12 14.95 -17.75
N GLU A 163 4.96 16.00 -18.56
CA GLU A 163 6.06 16.73 -19.18
C GLU A 163 6.23 18.09 -18.47
N GLN A 164 7.49 18.49 -18.30
CA GLN A 164 7.88 19.72 -17.61
C GLN A 164 8.68 20.61 -18.56
N SER A 165 8.54 21.93 -18.44
CA SER A 165 9.31 22.88 -19.26
C SER A 165 10.79 22.88 -18.90
N SER A 166 11.13 22.93 -17.61
CA SER A 166 12.50 23.11 -17.13
C SER A 166 12.63 22.67 -15.67
N PRO A 167 12.71 21.35 -15.39
CA PRO A 167 12.83 20.83 -14.03
C PRO A 167 13.96 21.48 -13.24
N GLY A 168 13.64 22.08 -12.11
CA GLY A 168 14.61 22.74 -11.24
C GLY A 168 14.92 24.20 -11.53
N ALA A 169 14.17 24.84 -12.42
CA ALA A 169 14.16 26.28 -12.60
C ALA A 169 12.92 26.92 -11.95
N ASP A 170 13.02 28.18 -11.53
CA ASP A 170 11.91 28.92 -10.90
C ASP A 170 10.68 29.08 -11.82
N TYR A 171 10.88 28.98 -13.13
CA TYR A 171 9.86 29.07 -14.17
C TYR A 171 9.38 27.69 -14.66
N ASN A 172 9.68 26.62 -13.91
CA ASN A 172 9.23 25.28 -14.26
C ASN A 172 7.70 25.18 -14.19
N ILE A 173 7.10 24.63 -15.25
CA ILE A 173 5.66 24.40 -15.34
C ILE A 173 5.40 23.01 -15.91
N VAL A 174 4.23 22.47 -15.62
CA VAL A 174 3.72 21.26 -16.30
C VAL A 174 3.22 21.66 -17.68
N THR A 175 3.89 21.21 -18.73
CA THR A 175 3.50 21.49 -20.13
C THR A 175 2.47 20.50 -20.65
N LYS A 176 2.44 19.29 -20.06
CA LYS A 176 1.46 18.25 -20.38
C LYS A 176 1.18 17.40 -19.15
N ALA A 177 -0.10 17.22 -18.86
CA ALA A 177 -0.57 16.39 -17.76
C ALA A 177 -0.16 14.92 -17.96
N GLY A 178 0.22 14.28 -16.85
CA GLY A 178 0.43 12.84 -16.80
C GLY A 178 -0.86 12.04 -16.75
N ILE A 179 -0.76 10.73 -16.93
CA ILE A 179 -1.86 9.77 -16.86
C ILE A 179 -1.42 8.61 -15.96
N PRO A 180 -2.22 8.20 -14.95
CA PRO A 180 -3.50 8.76 -14.55
C PRO A 180 -3.37 10.11 -13.82
N THR A 181 -4.51 10.76 -13.58
CA THR A 181 -4.61 11.82 -12.55
C THR A 181 -4.52 11.19 -11.15
N GLU A 182 -4.14 11.97 -10.14
CA GLU A 182 -4.18 11.52 -8.74
C GLU A 182 -5.60 11.06 -8.38
N THR A 183 -6.62 11.85 -8.74
CA THR A 183 -8.03 11.50 -8.50
C THR A 183 -8.41 10.13 -9.05
N ASP A 184 -8.01 9.81 -10.28
CA ASP A 184 -8.26 8.51 -10.87
C ASP A 184 -7.49 7.40 -10.14
N PHE A 185 -6.23 7.64 -9.82
CA PHE A 185 -5.38 6.67 -9.13
C PHE A 185 -5.93 6.29 -7.75
N LEU A 186 -6.49 7.25 -7.01
CA LEU A 186 -7.12 7.00 -5.71
C LEU A 186 -8.37 6.08 -5.80
N THR A 187 -8.95 5.91 -7.00
CA THR A 187 -10.06 4.96 -7.23
C THR A 187 -9.62 3.54 -7.56
N PHE A 188 -8.30 3.31 -7.70
CA PHE A 188 -7.80 1.99 -8.07
C PHE A 188 -7.98 1.00 -6.93
N THR A 189 -8.18 -0.27 -7.30
CA THR A 189 -8.45 -1.35 -6.36
C THR A 189 -7.43 -2.46 -6.48
N THR A 190 -7.38 -3.32 -5.46
CA THR A 190 -6.80 -4.65 -5.60
C THR A 190 -7.50 -5.44 -6.72
N PRO A 191 -6.86 -6.48 -7.27
CA PRO A 191 -7.58 -7.60 -7.87
C PRO A 191 -8.70 -8.03 -6.92
N LEU A 192 -9.86 -8.33 -7.49
CA LEU A 192 -11.02 -8.76 -6.72
C LEU A 192 -10.96 -10.28 -6.63
N LEU A 193 -11.15 -10.82 -5.42
CA LEU A 193 -11.25 -12.26 -5.22
C LEU A 193 -12.42 -12.81 -6.02
N ASP A 194 -12.15 -13.85 -6.79
CA ASP A 194 -13.14 -14.62 -7.52
C ASP A 194 -13.53 -15.87 -6.72
N PRO A 195 -14.77 -15.95 -6.18
CA PRO A 195 -15.21 -17.11 -5.42
C PRO A 195 -15.32 -18.38 -6.26
N ALA A 196 -15.28 -18.29 -7.59
CA ALA A 196 -15.27 -19.45 -8.47
C ALA A 196 -13.87 -20.05 -8.68
N THR A 197 -12.81 -19.40 -8.19
CA THR A 197 -11.43 -19.84 -8.35
C THR A 197 -10.86 -20.27 -7.00
N ASP A 198 -10.78 -21.59 -6.76
CA ASP A 198 -10.36 -22.17 -5.46
C ASP A 198 -9.00 -21.65 -4.94
N THR A 199 -8.10 -21.26 -5.84
CA THR A 199 -6.77 -20.76 -5.50
C THR A 199 -6.72 -19.25 -5.30
N ASP A 200 -7.81 -18.52 -5.54
CA ASP A 200 -7.86 -17.07 -5.40
C ASP A 200 -8.13 -16.68 -3.94
N ILE A 201 -7.09 -16.90 -3.14
CA ILE A 201 -7.07 -16.65 -1.69
C ILE A 201 -5.95 -15.67 -1.34
N LEU A 202 -6.15 -14.96 -0.23
CA LEU A 202 -5.14 -14.05 0.30
C LEU A 202 -4.02 -14.84 1.00
N LEU A 203 -2.79 -14.61 0.58
CA LEU A 203 -1.59 -15.30 1.07
C LEU A 203 -0.45 -14.32 1.34
N THR A 204 0.47 -14.73 2.21
CA THR A 204 1.74 -14.02 2.41
C THR A 204 2.64 -14.14 1.18
N PRO A 205 3.42 -13.10 0.83
CA PRO A 205 3.59 -11.83 1.53
C PRO A 205 2.39 -10.90 1.34
N LEU A 206 1.95 -10.23 2.42
CA LEU A 206 0.67 -9.51 2.43
C LEU A 206 0.77 -8.13 1.78
N PRO A 207 -0.29 -7.66 1.08
CA PRO A 207 -0.33 -6.34 0.49
C PRO A 207 -0.35 -5.23 1.56
N MET A 208 0.44 -4.18 1.33
CA MET A 208 0.56 -3.03 2.24
C MET A 208 0.52 -1.72 1.48
N VAL A 209 0.05 -0.66 2.14
CA VAL A 209 -0.03 0.69 1.58
C VAL A 209 0.49 1.74 2.55
N GLY A 210 1.08 2.80 2.00
CA GLY A 210 1.44 4.00 2.73
C GLY A 210 1.47 5.20 1.79
N SER A 211 1.23 6.40 2.30
CA SER A 211 1.24 7.60 1.46
C SER A 211 1.79 8.80 2.22
N TYR A 212 2.53 9.63 1.50
CA TYR A 212 2.78 11.02 1.86
C TYR A 212 2.03 11.91 0.87
N SER A 213 0.81 12.28 1.23
CA SER A 213 -0.06 13.14 0.43
C SER A 213 0.00 14.65 0.76
N PRO A 214 0.72 15.15 1.78
CA PRO A 214 1.07 16.57 1.81
C PRO A 214 1.87 16.96 0.55
N ALA A 215 1.65 18.17 0.06
CA ALA A 215 2.33 18.71 -1.11
C ALA A 215 3.81 19.00 -0.77
N LEU A 216 4.70 18.02 -0.98
CA LEU A 216 6.14 18.24 -0.78
C LEU A 216 6.65 19.23 -1.82
N ASP A 217 7.20 20.35 -1.38
CA ASP A 217 7.76 21.34 -2.29
C ASP A 217 9.18 20.96 -2.73
N LEU A 218 9.30 20.44 -3.96
CA LEU A 218 10.58 20.14 -4.58
C LEU A 218 11.11 21.29 -5.44
N ARG A 219 10.55 22.50 -5.34
CA ARG A 219 11.00 23.68 -6.10
C ARG A 219 12.18 24.38 -5.45
N ASP A 220 12.31 24.30 -4.12
CA ASP A 220 13.41 24.97 -3.42
C ASP A 220 14.78 24.44 -3.89
N ILE A 221 15.61 25.40 -4.28
CA ILE A 221 16.94 25.28 -4.88
C ILE A 221 18.05 25.35 -3.83
N SER A 222 17.75 25.69 -2.57
CA SER A 222 18.75 25.81 -1.50
C SER A 222 19.25 24.44 -1.04
N MET A 223 20.58 24.28 -1.03
CA MET A 223 21.28 23.01 -1.25
C MET A 223 21.85 22.36 0.03
N GLY A 224 21.73 21.02 0.10
CA GLY A 224 22.67 20.14 0.82
C GLY A 224 22.03 19.01 1.63
N SER A 225 20.76 19.16 2.02
CA SER A 225 20.03 18.21 2.85
C SER A 225 19.15 17.27 2.02
N ARG A 226 19.12 16.01 2.44
CA ARG A 226 18.18 15.00 1.95
C ARG A 226 16.88 15.15 2.73
N THR A 227 15.74 15.13 2.06
CA THR A 227 14.44 15.10 2.75
C THR A 227 14.15 13.67 3.17
N ARG A 228 14.01 13.42 4.47
CA ARG A 228 13.54 12.16 5.01
C ARG A 228 12.06 12.28 5.35
N ILE A 229 11.26 11.35 4.83
CA ILE A 229 9.85 11.18 5.16
C ILE A 229 9.72 9.87 5.91
N ASN A 230 9.38 9.93 7.19
CA ASN A 230 9.03 8.74 7.96
C ASN A 230 7.56 8.39 7.69
N MET A 231 7.24 7.14 7.37
CA MET A 231 5.86 6.72 7.16
C MET A 231 5.56 5.27 7.55
N THR A 232 4.26 5.06 7.74
CA THR A 232 3.50 3.81 7.81
C THR A 232 3.38 2.98 6.52
N LEU A 233 3.78 1.71 6.43
CA LEU A 233 3.11 0.75 5.53
C LEU A 233 2.10 -0.10 6.32
N SER A 234 0.82 0.11 6.08
CA SER A 234 -0.27 -0.64 6.72
C SER A 234 -0.74 -1.76 5.81
N ARG A 235 -0.90 -2.96 6.37
CA ARG A 235 -1.56 -4.07 5.66
C ARG A 235 -3.00 -3.69 5.33
N ILE A 236 -3.46 -4.15 4.16
CA ILE A 236 -4.84 -3.91 3.69
C ILE A 236 -5.75 -5.12 3.90
N VAL A 237 -5.30 -6.08 4.70
CA VAL A 237 -6.00 -7.31 5.05
C VAL A 237 -6.03 -7.52 6.56
N SER A 238 -7.02 -8.26 7.04
CA SER A 238 -7.15 -8.72 8.42
C SER A 238 -6.74 -10.18 8.53
N ARG A 239 -6.11 -10.53 9.66
CA ARG A 239 -5.68 -11.91 9.97
C ARG A 239 -6.64 -12.56 10.96
N PHE A 240 -6.87 -13.86 10.77
CA PHE A 240 -7.50 -14.73 11.74
C PHE A 240 -6.53 -15.81 12.19
N ASP A 241 -6.36 -15.90 13.51
CA ASP A 241 -5.67 -17.00 14.18
C ASP A 241 -6.74 -17.96 14.70
N ILE A 242 -6.56 -19.26 14.49
CA ILE A 242 -7.53 -20.29 14.88
C ILE A 242 -6.93 -21.16 15.96
N ILE A 243 -7.73 -21.42 16.99
CA ILE A 243 -7.35 -22.29 18.11
C ILE A 243 -8.20 -23.54 18.02
N ASN A 244 -7.57 -24.67 17.69
CA ASN A 244 -8.19 -25.98 17.80
C ASN A 244 -7.18 -27.01 18.30
N ASP A 245 -7.57 -27.79 19.30
CA ASP A 245 -6.86 -29.00 19.72
C ASP A 245 -7.82 -30.16 19.53
N GLU A 246 -7.59 -30.97 18.50
CA GLU A 246 -8.44 -32.10 18.12
C GLU A 246 -8.62 -33.11 19.27
N LYS A 247 -7.62 -33.26 20.14
CA LYS A 247 -7.72 -34.20 21.27
C LYS A 247 -8.68 -33.71 22.34
N LEU A 248 -8.86 -32.40 22.46
CA LEU A 248 -9.76 -31.77 23.43
C LEU A 248 -11.12 -31.45 22.82
N SER A 249 -11.16 -30.98 21.57
CA SER A 249 -12.40 -30.60 20.89
C SER A 249 -13.12 -31.79 20.25
N HIS A 250 -12.39 -32.87 19.95
CA HIS A 250 -12.85 -34.00 19.13
C HIS A 250 -13.32 -33.58 17.73
N LEU A 251 -12.85 -32.43 17.25
CA LEU A 251 -13.15 -31.90 15.92
C LEU A 251 -11.86 -31.68 15.15
N THR A 252 -11.86 -32.11 13.88
CA THR A 252 -10.78 -31.86 12.94
C THR A 252 -11.24 -30.76 11.97
N ILE A 253 -10.58 -29.61 11.99
CA ILE A 253 -10.80 -28.55 10.99
C ILE A 253 -9.96 -28.90 9.77
N THR A 254 -10.58 -28.95 8.59
CA THR A 254 -9.91 -29.28 7.31
C THR A 254 -9.71 -28.06 6.43
N GLY A 255 -10.59 -27.06 6.54
CA GLY A 255 -10.54 -25.82 5.79
C GLY A 255 -11.22 -24.69 6.54
N VAL A 256 -10.95 -23.47 6.08
CA VAL A 256 -11.51 -22.23 6.62
C VAL A 256 -11.91 -21.35 5.46
N SER A 257 -13.10 -20.77 5.54
CA SER A 257 -13.56 -19.73 4.62
C SER A 257 -14.22 -18.58 5.39
N MET A 258 -14.69 -17.58 4.65
CA MET A 258 -15.48 -16.48 5.15
C MET A 258 -16.70 -16.27 4.27
N GLY A 259 -17.88 -16.39 4.87
CA GLY A 259 -19.12 -15.92 4.28
C GLY A 259 -19.26 -14.41 4.45
N HIS A 260 -19.93 -13.78 3.48
CA HIS A 260 -20.20 -12.34 3.47
C HIS A 260 -18.93 -11.46 3.54
N GLY A 261 -17.84 -11.92 2.95
CA GLY A 261 -16.60 -11.16 2.87
C GLY A 261 -16.59 -10.19 1.69
N ARG A 262 -15.85 -9.08 1.82
CA ARG A 262 -15.61 -8.13 0.74
C ARG A 262 -14.59 -8.65 -0.26
N LYS A 263 -14.82 -8.50 -1.56
CA LYS A 263 -13.94 -9.04 -2.62
C LYS A 263 -12.63 -8.29 -2.83
N GLY A 264 -12.50 -7.06 -2.35
CA GLY A 264 -11.32 -6.22 -2.59
C GLY A 264 -11.42 -4.88 -1.89
N VAL A 265 -10.37 -4.07 -2.00
CA VAL A 265 -10.29 -2.72 -1.41
C VAL A 265 -9.65 -1.71 -2.37
N THR A 266 -9.95 -0.42 -2.17
CA THR A 266 -9.11 0.69 -2.65
C THR A 266 -7.83 0.78 -1.83
N PHE A 267 -6.82 1.51 -2.33
CA PHE A 267 -5.54 1.66 -1.62
C PHE A 267 -5.46 2.92 -0.74
N PHE A 268 -6.08 4.02 -1.14
CA PHE A 268 -5.92 5.33 -0.50
C PHE A 268 -7.23 6.15 -0.50
N PRO A 269 -8.01 6.16 0.60
CA PRO A 269 -7.87 5.30 1.79
C PRO A 269 -8.22 3.84 1.47
N VAL A 270 -7.93 2.93 2.40
CA VAL A 270 -8.32 1.52 2.31
C VAL A 270 -9.81 1.40 2.60
N VAL A 271 -10.62 1.16 1.56
CA VAL A 271 -12.08 1.05 1.66
C VAL A 271 -12.53 -0.17 0.87
N PRO A 272 -13.48 -0.97 1.38
CA PRO A 272 -14.03 -2.09 0.63
C PRO A 272 -14.65 -1.68 -0.70
N VAL A 273 -14.43 -2.52 -1.71
CA VAL A 273 -15.03 -2.33 -3.04
C VAL A 273 -16.51 -2.72 -2.99
N GLU A 274 -17.35 -1.84 -3.54
CA GLU A 274 -18.76 -2.12 -3.83
C GLU A 274 -18.87 -2.70 -5.25
N ASP A 275 -19.80 -3.63 -5.45
CA ASP A 275 -20.20 -4.03 -6.79
C ASP A 275 -21.31 -3.11 -7.32
N ALA A 276 -21.42 -2.98 -8.65
CA ALA A 276 -22.54 -2.27 -9.27
C ALA A 276 -23.87 -2.96 -8.94
N ASP A 277 -23.84 -4.27 -8.74
CA ASP A 277 -24.92 -5.10 -8.23
C ASP A 277 -24.72 -5.34 -6.72
N PRO A 278 -25.48 -4.68 -5.83
CA PRO A 278 -25.28 -4.77 -4.39
C PRO A 278 -25.29 -6.20 -3.85
N ASP A 279 -26.05 -7.10 -4.48
CA ASP A 279 -26.16 -8.50 -4.07
C ASP A 279 -24.87 -9.31 -4.35
N LYS A 280 -23.96 -8.77 -5.16
CA LYS A 280 -22.64 -9.37 -5.50
C LYS A 280 -21.47 -8.70 -4.80
N THR A 281 -21.74 -7.75 -3.92
CA THR A 281 -20.70 -7.05 -3.16
C THR A 281 -20.04 -7.95 -2.13
N LEU A 282 -20.82 -8.88 -1.57
CA LEU A 282 -20.39 -9.83 -0.57
C LEU A 282 -20.25 -11.22 -1.21
N ILE A 283 -19.15 -11.90 -0.91
CA ILE A 283 -18.86 -13.23 -1.44
C ILE A 283 -18.60 -14.22 -0.31
N THR A 284 -18.75 -15.50 -0.61
CA THR A 284 -18.10 -16.55 0.16
C THR A 284 -16.71 -16.72 -0.40
N TYR A 285 -15.69 -16.57 0.43
CA TYR A 285 -14.30 -16.73 -0.01
C TYR A 285 -14.04 -18.19 -0.44
N PRO A 286 -13.10 -18.44 -1.35
CA PRO A 286 -12.64 -19.79 -1.58
C PRO A 286 -12.14 -20.44 -0.28
N ASP A 287 -12.39 -21.75 -0.13
CA ASP A 287 -11.92 -22.51 1.02
C ASP A 287 -10.40 -22.54 1.02
N ARG A 288 -9.81 -22.18 2.17
CA ARG A 288 -8.38 -22.34 2.41
C ARG A 288 -8.17 -23.57 3.28
N ASP A 289 -7.31 -24.47 2.85
CA ASP A 289 -6.90 -25.61 3.67
C ASP A 289 -6.39 -25.14 5.04
N PHE A 290 -6.89 -25.77 6.11
CA PHE A 290 -6.42 -25.48 7.45
C PHE A 290 -5.16 -26.29 7.75
N ASP A 291 -4.07 -25.85 7.13
CA ASP A 291 -2.75 -26.43 7.26
C ASP A 291 -1.83 -25.60 8.17
N GLY A 292 -0.63 -26.13 8.41
CA GLY A 292 0.38 -25.49 9.26
C GLY A 292 0.88 -26.39 10.39
N ALA A 293 1.98 -25.97 11.01
CA ALA A 293 2.65 -26.76 12.04
C ALA A 293 1.75 -27.06 13.26
N ASN A 294 0.84 -26.12 13.57
CA ASN A 294 -0.03 -26.16 14.75
C ASN A 294 -1.51 -26.38 14.38
N ALA A 295 -1.84 -26.64 13.11
CA ALA A 295 -3.21 -26.98 12.72
C ALA A 295 -3.72 -28.17 13.54
N ASN A 296 -4.89 -27.98 14.16
CA ASN A 296 -5.55 -28.95 15.05
C ASN A 296 -4.73 -29.38 16.30
N LYS A 297 -3.64 -28.65 16.64
CA LYS A 297 -2.73 -28.95 17.77
C LYS A 297 -2.57 -27.77 18.74
N GLY A 298 -3.46 -26.78 18.67
CA GLY A 298 -3.41 -25.53 19.44
C GLY A 298 -3.70 -24.31 18.58
N THR A 299 -2.94 -23.23 18.80
CA THR A 299 -3.08 -21.98 18.04
C THR A 299 -2.30 -22.04 16.74
N GLN A 300 -3.01 -21.96 15.61
CA GLN A 300 -2.46 -21.72 14.29
C GLN A 300 -2.57 -20.22 13.97
N THR A 301 -1.42 -19.53 13.96
CA THR A 301 -1.31 -18.13 13.54
C THR A 301 -1.41 -18.00 12.03
N GLY A 302 -2.04 -16.94 11.52
CA GLY A 302 -2.12 -16.68 10.08
C GLY A 302 -2.94 -17.72 9.31
N ALA A 303 -3.92 -18.34 9.99
CA ALA A 303 -4.74 -19.41 9.45
C ALA A 303 -5.60 -18.94 8.27
N PHE A 304 -6.10 -17.70 8.33
CA PHE A 304 -6.93 -17.12 7.28
C PHE A 304 -6.73 -15.60 7.20
N TYR A 305 -6.95 -15.02 6.01
CA TYR A 305 -6.88 -13.58 5.79
C TYR A 305 -8.12 -13.11 5.04
N SER A 306 -8.60 -11.91 5.36
CA SER A 306 -9.73 -11.28 4.67
C SER A 306 -9.46 -9.81 4.35
N TYR A 307 -10.17 -9.26 3.37
CA TYR A 307 -10.26 -7.82 3.26
C TYR A 307 -11.13 -7.24 4.40
N PRO A 308 -10.85 -6.00 4.85
CA PRO A 308 -11.70 -5.29 5.81
C PRO A 308 -13.17 -5.36 5.40
N SER A 309 -14.03 -5.73 6.33
CA SER A 309 -15.47 -5.86 6.11
C SER A 309 -16.23 -5.08 7.20
N PRO A 310 -17.06 -4.10 6.82
CA PRO A 310 -17.96 -3.41 7.74
C PRO A 310 -18.80 -4.35 8.60
N ILE A 311 -19.10 -3.96 9.84
CA ILE A 311 -19.97 -4.72 10.75
C ILE A 311 -21.35 -5.01 10.11
N ALA A 312 -21.83 -4.10 9.26
CA ALA A 312 -23.10 -4.23 8.56
C ALA A 312 -23.16 -5.42 7.59
N ASP A 313 -22.00 -5.88 7.08
CA ASP A 313 -21.92 -7.01 6.16
C ASP A 313 -22.22 -8.34 6.87
N LYS A 314 -22.08 -8.37 8.21
CA LYS A 314 -22.27 -9.56 9.04
C LYS A 314 -21.40 -10.73 8.57
N GLY A 315 -20.16 -10.42 8.17
CA GLY A 315 -19.13 -11.41 7.83
C GLY A 315 -18.96 -12.47 8.92
N TYR A 316 -18.81 -13.72 8.52
CA TYR A 316 -18.62 -14.85 9.44
C TYR A 316 -17.63 -15.86 8.87
N LEU A 317 -16.83 -16.48 9.75
CA LEU A 317 -15.97 -17.59 9.36
C LEU A 317 -16.81 -18.86 9.15
N ILE A 318 -16.40 -19.67 8.17
CA ILE A 318 -16.96 -21.00 7.84
C ILE A 318 -15.88 -22.03 8.13
#